data_AF-A0A5S9MKN1-F1
#
_entry.id   AF-A0A5S9MKN1-F1
#
_cell.length_a   1.000
_cell.length_b   1.000
_cell.length_c   1.000
_cell.angle_alpha   90.00
_cell.angle_beta   90.00
_cell.angle_gamma   90.00
#
_symmetry.space_group_name_H-M   'P 1'
#
loop_
_entity.id
_entity.type
_entity.pdbx_description
1 polymer ?
#
loop_
_entity_poly.entity_id
_entity_poly.type
_entity_poly.pdbx_seq_one_letter_code
_entity_poly.pdbx_strand_id
1 'polypeptide(L)' 'MTGGIGFIGLVAPHLARRLVGSLHQYFLPVSALLGLLILVSADTIGRSIFAPNAIPAGVVVAFIGAPYFSLFIN' A
#
# COMPACT_ATOMS: atom_id res chain seq x y z
N MET A 1 -8.16 -7.23 -13.64
CA MET A 1 -6.88 -6.49 -13.75
C MET A 1 -6.79 -5.53 -12.58
N THR A 2 -5.85 -5.80 -11.69
CA THR A 2 -5.80 -5.39 -10.28
C THR A 2 -5.42 -3.92 -10.07
N GLY A 3 -6.32 -2.99 -10.42
CA GLY A 3 -6.09 -1.54 -10.26
C GLY A 3 -5.68 -1.11 -8.85
N GLY A 4 -6.20 -1.78 -7.81
CA GLY A 4 -5.83 -1.51 -6.43
C GLY A 4 -4.41 -1.95 -6.02
N ILE A 5 -3.84 -2.96 -6.68
CA ILE A 5 -2.46 -3.41 -6.40
C ILE A 5 -1.45 -2.42 -7.01
N GLY A 6 -1.79 -1.82 -8.16
CA GLY A 6 -0.98 -0.75 -8.75
C GLY A 6 -0.80 0.47 -7.84
N PHE A 7 -1.79 0.77 -7.01
CA PHE A 7 -1.74 1.88 -6.06
C PHE A 7 -0.68 1.68 -4.96
N ILE A 8 -0.48 0.44 -4.50
CA ILE A 8 0.58 0.08 -3.55
C ILE A 8 1.95 0.43 -4.12
N GLY A 9 2.15 0.17 -5.41
CA GLY A 9 3.37 0.49 -6.14
C GLY A 9 3.65 1.98 -6.27
N LEU A 10 2.67 2.87 -6.03
CA LEU A 10 2.86 4.32 -6.00
C LEU A 10 3.06 4.84 -4.57
N VAL A 11 2.30 4.29 -3.61
CA VAL A 11 2.34 4.71 -2.20
C VAL A 11 3.62 4.26 -1.50
N ALA A 12 4.02 3.00 -1.67
CA ALA A 12 5.17 2.41 -1.00
C ALA A 12 6.50 3.13 -1.31
N PRO A 13 6.87 3.41 -2.58
CA PRO A 13 8.08 4.16 -2.87
C PRO A 13 8.01 5.62 -2.42
N HIS A 14 6.83 6.25 -2.36
CA HIS A 14 6.73 7.62 -1.86
C HIS A 14 7.00 7.69 -0.34
N LEU A 15 6.42 6.76 0.42
CA LEU A 15 6.67 6.61 1.87
C LEU A 15 8.14 6.23 2.15
N ALA A 16 8.69 5.28 1.40
CA ALA A 16 10.09 4.88 1.54
C ALA A 16 11.05 6.05 1.29
N ARG A 17 10.74 6.92 0.31
CA ARG A 17 11.54 8.12 0.01
C ARG A 17 11.52 9.12 1.17
N ARG A 18 10.39 9.30 1.85
CA ARG A 18 10.29 10.18 3.03
C ARG A 18 11.01 9.60 4.25
N LEU A 19 11.00 8.27 4.42
CA LEU A 19 11.60 7.61 5.58
C LEU A 19 13.12 7.47 5.48
N VAL A 20 13.67 7.19 4.28
CA VAL A 20 15.08 6.81 4.11
C VAL A 20 15.89 7.82 3.28
N GLY A 21 15.23 8.78 2.63
CA GLY A 21 15.89 9.75 1.74
C GLY A 21 16.26 9.15 0.37
N SER A 22 17.17 9.81 -0.35
CA SER A 22 17.53 9.47 -1.75
C SER A 22 18.55 8.33 -1.89
N LEU A 23 18.97 7.71 -0.78
CA LEU A 23 19.93 6.59 -0.78
C LEU A 23 19.28 5.34 -1.39
N HIS A 24 19.59 5.11 -2.67
CA HIS A 24 18.98 4.05 -3.49
C HIS A 24 19.18 2.64 -2.92
N GLN A 25 20.27 2.41 -2.18
CA GLN A 25 20.59 1.09 -1.60
C GLN A 25 19.56 0.64 -0.56
N TYR A 26 19.01 1.56 0.23
CA TYR A 26 18.00 1.26 1.25
C TYR A 26 16.58 1.55 0.77
N PHE A 27 16.42 2.39 -0.25
CA PHE A 27 15.13 2.74 -0.83
C PHE A 27 14.36 1.53 -1.38
N LEU A 28 15.02 0.67 -2.17
CA LEU A 28 14.39 -0.51 -2.76
C LEU A 28 13.89 -1.52 -1.71
N PRO A 29 14.73 -1.98 -0.74
CA PRO A 29 14.26 -2.93 0.26
C PRO A 29 13.19 -2.35 1.18
N VAL A 30 13.27 -1.06 1.54
CA VAL A 30 12.26 -0.42 2.39
C VAL A 30 10.94 -0.21 1.64
N SER A 31 10.98 0.17 0.37
CA SER A 31 9.78 0.25 -0.49
C SER A 31 9.10 -1.13 -0.61
N ALA A 32 9.88 -2.19 -0.83
CA ALA A 32 9.35 -3.55 -0.92
C ALA A 32 8.72 -4.00 0.41
N LEU A 33 9.38 -3.76 1.54
CA LEU A 33 8.86 -4.09 2.87
C LEU A 33 7.57 -3.33 3.20
N LEU A 34 7.52 -2.02 2.91
CA LEU A 34 6.33 -1.22 3.13
C LEU A 34 5.17 -1.67 2.25
N GLY A 35 5.42 -1.95 0.98
CA GLY A 35 4.40 -2.47 0.06
C GLY A 35 3.84 -3.82 0.53
N LEU A 36 4.70 -4.73 0.99
CA LEU A 36 4.31 -6.03 1.51
C LEU A 36 3.48 -5.90 2.79
N LEU A 37 3.90 -5.04 3.72
CA LEU A 37 3.21 -4.81 4.98
C LEU A 37 1.80 -4.23 4.74
N ILE A 38 1.65 -3.26 3.85
CA ILE A 38 0.36 -2.69 3.46
C ILE A 38 -0.53 -3.76 2.81
N LEU A 39 0.02 -4.55 1.89
CA LEU A 39 -0.73 -5.58 1.16
C LEU A 39 -1.26 -6.67 2.10
N VAL A 40 -0.40 -7.21 2.97
CA VAL A 40 -0.78 -8.26 3.94
C VAL A 40 -1.84 -7.75 4.92
N SER A 41 -1.67 -6.52 5.41
CA SER A 41 -2.66 -5.88 6.30
C SER A 41 -4.02 -5.77 5.62
N ALA A 42 -4.05 -5.31 4.37
CA ALA A 42 -5.27 -5.14 3.62
C ALA A 42 -5.93 -6.47 3.19
N ASP A 43 -5.15 -7.50 2.87
CA ASP A 43 -5.69 -8.85 2.61
C ASP A 43 -6.33 -9.43 3.87
N THR A 44 -5.68 -9.26 5.02
CA THR A 44 -6.19 -9.72 6.32
C THR A 44 -7.49 -9.00 6.69
N ILE A 45 -7.53 -7.67 6.55
CA ILE A 45 -8.72 -6.86 6.82
C ILE A 45 -9.84 -7.20 5.82
N GLY A 46 -9.53 -7.30 4.53
CA GLY A 46 -10.50 -7.64 3.49
C GLY A 46 -11.14 -9.00 3.70
N ARG A 47 -10.36 -10.00 4.11
CA ARG A 47 -10.87 -11.34 4.44
C ARG A 47 -11.64 -11.37 5.77
N SER A 48 -11.17 -10.63 6.78
CA SER A 48 -11.77 -10.67 8.11
C SER A 48 -13.08 -9.88 8.22
N ILE A 49 -13.21 -8.76 7.51
CA ILE A 49 -14.39 -7.87 7.60
C ILE A 49 -15.49 -8.27 6.62
N PHE A 50 -15.13 -8.81 5.44
CA PHE A 50 -16.08 -9.05 4.36
C PHE A 50 -16.41 -10.53 4.12
N ALA A 51 -16.18 -11.42 5.09
CA ALA A 51 -16.60 -12.81 4.96
C ALA A 51 -18.15 -12.93 4.84
N PRO A 52 -18.70 -13.72 3.89
CA PRO A 52 -18.04 -14.64 2.96
C PRO A 52 -17.68 -14.03 1.59
N ASN A 53 -18.12 -12.81 1.31
CA ASN A 53 -17.85 -12.09 0.06
C ASN A 53 -16.47 -11.40 0.12
N ALA A 54 -15.41 -12.21 0.03
CA ALA A 54 -14.03 -11.71 0.08
C ALA A 54 -13.79 -10.63 -0.99
N ILE A 55 -13.62 -9.39 -0.55
CA ILE A 55 -13.29 -8.27 -1.44
C ILE A 55 -11.77 -8.34 -1.75
N PRO A 56 -11.35 -8.10 -3.00
CA PRO A 56 -9.93 -8.11 -3.35
C PRO A 56 -9.14 -7.12 -2.48
N ALA A 57 -8.01 -7.56 -1.93
CA ALA A 57 -7.14 -6.75 -1.07
C ALA A 57 -6.80 -5.38 -1.69
N GLY A 58 -6.64 -5.30 -3.01
CA GLY A 58 -6.39 -4.05 -3.72
C GLY A 58 -7.48 -2.99 -3.56
N VAL A 59 -8.75 -3.38 -3.40
CA VAL A 59 -9.85 -2.43 -3.16
C VAL A 59 -9.74 -1.83 -1.76
N VAL A 60 -9.42 -2.66 -0.77
CA VAL A 60 -9.20 -2.24 0.62
C VAL A 60 -8.00 -1.29 0.70
N VAL A 61 -6.90 -1.62 0.02
CA VAL A 61 -5.74 -0.72 -0.05
C VAL A 61 -6.09 0.58 -0.76
N ALA A 62 -6.80 0.55 -1.88
CA ALA A 62 -7.17 1.78 -2.59
C ALA A 62 -8.05 2.70 -1.71
N PHE A 63 -8.95 2.13 -0.92
CA PHE A 63 -9.81 2.88 0.00
C PHE A 63 -9.04 3.58 1.11
N ILE A 64 -7.97 2.96 1.62
CA ILE A 64 -7.11 3.52 2.68
C ILE A 64 -6.02 4.43 2.08
N GLY A 65 -5.47 4.05 0.94
CA GLY A 65 -4.38 4.73 0.26
C GLY A 65 -4.83 6.03 -0.40
N ALA A 66 -6.05 6.11 -0.94
CA ALA A 66 -6.58 7.33 -1.54
C ALA A 66 -6.62 8.53 -0.58
N PRO A 67 -7.18 8.43 0.65
CA PRO A 67 -7.12 9.52 1.63
C PRO A 67 -5.69 9.77 2.10
N TYR A 68 -4.84 8.74 2.22
CA TYR A 68 -3.43 8.94 2.58
C TYR A 68 -2.69 9.76 1.53
N PHE A 69 -2.90 9.47 0.25
CA PHE A 69 -2.30 10.22 -0.85
C PHE A 69 -2.81 11.67 -0.86
N SER A 70 -4.12 11.87 -0.65
CA SER A 70 -4.71 13.21 -0.61
C SER A 70 -4.25 14.06 0.57
N LEU A 71 -4.02 13.45 1.75
CA LEU A 71 -3.60 14.17 2.96
C LEU A 71 -2.10 14.42 3.04
N PHE A 72 -1.27 13.49 2.54
CA PHE A 72 0.19 13.59 2.65
C PHE A 72 0.83 14.33 1.49
N ILE A 73 0.14 14.50 0.34
CA ILE A 73 0.70 15.07 -0.89
C ILE A 73 0.20 16.48 -1.25
N ASN A 74 -0.78 17.03 -0.52
CA ASN A 74 -1.15 18.45 -0.56
C ASN A 74 -0.35 19.24 0.49
#